data_AF-M7Z8K5-F1
#
_entry.id   AF-M7Z8K5-F1
#
_cell.length_a   1.000
_cell.length_b   1.000
_cell.length_c   1.000
_cell.angle_alpha   90.00
_cell.angle_beta   90.00
_cell.angle_gamma   90.00
#
_symmetry.space_group_name_H-M   'P 1'
#
loop_
_entity.id
_entity.type
_entity.pdbx_description
1 polymer ?
#
loop_
_entity_poly.entity_id
_entity_poly.type
_entity_poly.pdbx_seq_one_letter_code
_entity_poly.pdbx_strand_id
1 'polypeptide(L)'
;MDLLSWMPMDRLVNISGSPRYPAYEVADFGWGAPSRTELITMNNCGQVVLVAAKGGGGSVQASVCMHPDHMGAFKSHFLNSLSG
;
A
#
# COMPACT_ATOMS: atom_id res chain seq x y z
N MET A 1 -6.09 -16.65 -22.17
CA MET A 1 -7.14 -16.89 -21.17
C MET A 1 -7.33 -15.59 -20.41
N ASP A 2 -8.41 -14.85 -20.72
CA ASP A 2 -8.70 -13.58 -20.07
C ASP A 2 -9.44 -13.84 -18.75
N LEU A 3 -8.65 -14.09 -17.70
CA LEU A 3 -9.09 -14.49 -16.37
C LEU A 3 -10.03 -13.47 -15.70
N LEU A 4 -9.95 -12.19 -16.12
CA LEU A 4 -10.59 -11.08 -15.43
C LEU A 4 -11.71 -10.42 -16.25
N SER A 5 -11.91 -10.84 -17.51
CA SER A 5 -12.98 -10.34 -18.42
C SER A 5 -14.38 -10.28 -17.81
N TRP A 6 -14.70 -11.15 -16.85
CA TRP A 6 -16.03 -11.23 -16.22
C TRP A 6 -16.17 -10.33 -14.98
N MET A 7 -15.07 -9.78 -14.45
CA MET A 7 -15.07 -8.97 -13.24
C MET A 7 -15.20 -7.48 -13.57
N PRO A 8 -16.14 -6.75 -12.93
CA PRO A 8 -16.16 -5.30 -12.99
C PRO A 8 -14.84 -4.71 -12.45
N MET A 9 -14.21 -3.81 -13.22
CA MET A 9 -12.91 -3.24 -12.88
C MET A 9 -12.91 -2.45 -11.56
N ASP A 10 -14.05 -1.86 -11.20
CA ASP A 10 -14.28 -1.15 -9.93
C ASP A 10 -14.30 -2.08 -8.71
N ARG A 11 -14.37 -3.40 -8.92
CA ARG A 11 -14.27 -4.41 -7.85
C ARG A 11 -12.90 -5.09 -7.79
N LEU A 12 -11.96 -4.69 -8.64
CA LEU A 12 -10.63 -5.26 -8.66
C LEU A 12 -9.71 -4.46 -7.73
N VAL A 13 -8.97 -5.16 -6.89
CA VAL A 13 -7.87 -4.56 -6.11
C VAL A 13 -6.54 -5.09 -6.62
N ASN A 14 -5.67 -4.19 -7.04
CA ASN A 14 -4.29 -4.52 -7.38
C ASN A 14 -3.42 -4.41 -6.13
N ILE A 15 -2.74 -5.49 -5.76
CA ILE A 15 -1.74 -5.47 -4.70
C ILE A 15 -0.37 -5.62 -5.33
N SER A 16 0.51 -4.65 -5.09
CA SER A 16 1.89 -4.68 -5.57
C SER A 16 2.89 -4.46 -4.45
N GLY A 17 4.17 -4.62 -4.78
CA GLY A 17 5.26 -4.57 -3.79
C GLY A 17 5.36 -5.85 -2.96
N SER A 18 6.04 -5.74 -1.83
CA SER A 18 6.26 -6.85 -0.90
C SER A 18 6.47 -6.31 0.50
N PRO A 19 5.85 -6.89 1.53
CA PRO A 19 6.15 -6.58 2.94
C PRO A 19 7.64 -6.73 3.30
N ARG A 20 8.42 -7.44 2.48
CA ARG A 20 9.87 -7.63 2.66
C ARG A 20 10.71 -6.65 1.84
N TYR A 21 10.10 -5.82 1.00
CA TYR A 21 10.84 -4.85 0.20
C TYR A 21 11.40 -3.75 1.12
N PRO A 22 12.73 -3.64 1.28
CA PRO A 22 13.35 -2.92 2.38
C PRO A 22 13.55 -1.42 2.07
N ALA A 23 12.49 -0.75 1.58
CA ALA A 23 12.57 0.58 0.97
C ALA A 23 13.23 1.67 1.84
N TYR A 24 13.16 1.54 3.17
CA TYR A 24 13.80 2.47 4.12
C TYR A 24 15.25 2.12 4.45
N GLU A 25 15.62 0.84 4.35
CA GLU A 25 16.96 0.35 4.69
C GLU A 25 17.93 0.51 3.51
N VAL A 26 17.49 0.20 2.28
CA VAL A 26 18.37 0.26 1.09
C VAL A 26 18.53 1.67 0.53
N ALA A 27 17.73 2.63 0.98
CA ALA A 27 17.71 4.00 0.48
C ALA A 27 18.44 4.99 1.39
N ASP A 28 19.41 4.52 2.16
CA ASP A 28 20.37 5.39 2.85
C ASP A 28 21.56 5.68 1.92
N PHE A 29 21.63 6.91 1.43
CA PHE A 29 22.68 7.38 0.52
C PHE A 29 23.82 8.13 1.24
N GLY A 30 23.87 8.06 2.59
CA GLY A 30 24.88 8.75 3.41
C GLY A 30 24.32 9.88 4.28
N TRP A 31 23.01 10.12 4.25
CA TRP A 31 22.31 11.12 5.09
C TRP A 31 21.32 10.49 6.06
N GLY A 32 21.32 9.16 6.18
CA GLY A 32 20.35 8.41 6.95
C GLY A 32 19.17 7.94 6.10
N ALA A 33 18.44 6.98 6.65
CA ALA A 33 17.24 6.43 6.04
C ALA A 33 16.16 7.50 5.75
N PRO A 34 15.38 7.35 4.66
CA PRO A 34 14.32 8.30 4.32
C PRO A 34 13.33 8.53 5.46
N SER A 35 12.79 9.75 5.55
CA SER A 35 11.68 10.05 6.46
C SER A 35 10.40 9.31 6.08
N ARG A 36 10.13 9.22 4.77
CA ARG A 36 8.99 8.54 4.18
C ARG A 36 9.35 8.04 2.78
N THR A 37 8.85 6.87 2.41
CA THR A 37 8.93 6.31 1.06
C THR A 37 7.53 6.16 0.50
N GLU A 38 7.27 6.70 -0.68
CA GLU A 38 5.99 6.58 -1.38
C GLU A 38 6.19 6.20 -2.84
N LEU A 39 5.22 5.46 -3.39
CA LEU A 39 5.11 5.28 -4.83
C LEU A 39 4.24 6.40 -5.40
N ILE A 40 4.83 7.20 -6.29
CA ILE A 40 4.19 8.38 -6.86
C ILE A 40 3.18 7.99 -7.95
N THR A 41 3.47 6.93 -8.71
CA THR A 41 2.58 6.43 -9.77
C THR A 41 1.76 5.27 -9.23
N MET A 42 0.50 5.54 -8.89
CA MET A 42 -0.48 4.51 -8.56
C MET A 42 -1.58 4.50 -9.62
N ASN A 43 -1.98 3.30 -10.05
CA ASN A 43 -3.12 3.09 -10.92
C ASN A 43 -4.37 3.65 -10.25
N ASN A 44 -5.17 4.38 -11.04
CA ASN A 44 -6.41 4.99 -10.59
C ASN A 44 -7.27 3.99 -9.82
N CYS A 45 -7.65 4.35 -8.59
CA CYS A 45 -8.66 3.73 -7.73
C CYS A 45 -8.65 2.18 -7.65
N GLY A 46 -8.03 1.64 -6.60
CA GLY A 46 -8.03 0.20 -6.32
C GLY A 46 -6.64 -0.42 -6.15
N GLN A 47 -5.59 0.39 -5.99
CA GLN A 47 -4.23 -0.13 -5.78
C GLN A 47 -3.79 -0.04 -4.33
N VAL A 48 -3.17 -1.11 -3.84
CA VAL A 48 -2.45 -1.19 -2.57
C VAL A 48 -1.00 -1.54 -2.85
N VAL A 49 -0.06 -0.82 -2.26
CA VAL A 49 1.37 -1.14 -2.33
C VAL A 49 1.89 -1.45 -0.94
N LEU A 50 2.62 -2.55 -0.83
CA LEU A 50 3.23 -2.99 0.43
C LEU A 50 4.75 -2.83 0.38
N VAL A 51 5.32 -2.26 1.43
CA VAL A 51 6.77 -2.22 1.69
C VAL A 51 7.03 -2.52 3.16
N ALA A 52 8.26 -2.93 3.49
CA ALA A 52 8.69 -3.02 4.89
C ALA A 52 8.56 -1.64 5.55
N ALA A 53 7.97 -1.58 6.74
CA ALA A 53 7.82 -0.31 7.45
C ALA A 53 9.18 0.22 7.95
N LYS A 54 9.25 1.54 8.11
CA LYS A 54 10.38 2.19 8.75
C LYS A 54 10.57 1.68 10.18
N GLY A 55 11.83 1.45 10.58
CA GLY A 55 12.19 1.02 11.93
C GLY A 55 12.22 -0.50 12.15
N GLY A 56 11.86 -1.31 11.15
CA GLY A 56 11.96 -2.76 11.21
C GLY A 56 10.88 -3.43 12.08
N GLY A 57 11.19 -4.58 12.67
CA GLY A 57 10.28 -5.30 13.58
C GLY A 57 9.12 -6.03 12.92
N GLY A 58 9.23 -6.36 11.63
CA GLY A 58 8.19 -7.07 10.88
C GLY A 58 6.94 -6.24 10.56
N SER A 59 6.97 -4.93 10.86
CA SER A 59 5.88 -4.01 10.53
C SER A 59 5.84 -3.72 9.02
N VAL A 60 4.65 -3.38 8.51
CA VAL A 60 4.39 -3.16 7.08
C VAL A 60 3.81 -1.77 6.88
N GLN A 61 4.32 -1.05 5.88
CA GLN A 61 3.64 0.13 5.35
C GLN A 61 2.78 -0.28 4.15
N ALA A 62 1.50 0.08 4.20
CA ALA A 62 0.57 -0.06 3.09
C ALA A 62 0.17 1.33 2.56
N SER A 63 0.50 1.62 1.31
CA SER A 63 0.01 2.81 0.60
C SER A 63 -1.22 2.41 -0.22
N VAL A 64 -2.34 3.12 -0.06
CA VAL A 64 -3.63 2.78 -0.68
C VAL A 64 -4.14 3.94 -1.52
N CYS A 65 -4.43 3.69 -2.81
CA CYS A 65 -5.05 4.66 -3.71
C CYS A 65 -6.51 4.26 -3.99
N MET A 66 -7.43 5.18 -3.71
CA MET A 66 -8.87 5.03 -3.92
C MET A 66 -9.54 6.38 -4.15
N HIS A 67 -10.82 6.35 -4.56
CA HIS A 67 -11.62 7.56 -4.68
C HIS A 67 -11.72 8.29 -3.30
N PRO A 68 -11.58 9.63 -3.25
CA PRO A 68 -11.60 10.37 -1.99
C PRO A 68 -12.83 10.11 -1.12
N ASP A 69 -14.01 9.97 -1.74
CA ASP A 69 -15.27 9.71 -1.04
C ASP A 69 -15.28 8.40 -0.23
N HIS A 70 -14.39 7.45 -0.56
CA HIS A 70 -14.30 6.17 0.14
C HIS A 70 -13.23 6.15 1.23
N MET A 71 -12.30 7.12 1.25
CA MET A 71 -11.14 7.12 2.15
C MET A 71 -11.54 7.13 3.63
N GLY A 72 -12.58 7.89 3.99
CA GLY A 72 -13.08 7.96 5.36
C GLY A 72 -13.64 6.61 5.85
N ALA A 73 -14.49 5.98 5.02
CA ALA A 73 -15.05 4.67 5.34
C ALA A 73 -13.95 3.60 5.43
N PHE A 74 -13.02 3.56 4.46
CA PHE A 74 -11.89 2.65 4.47
C PHE A 74 -11.07 2.77 5.77
N LYS A 75 -10.70 3.99 6.17
CA LYS A 75 -9.96 4.23 7.41
C LYS A 75 -10.67 3.65 8.62
N SER A 76 -11.99 3.86 8.72
CA SER A 76 -12.78 3.34 9.85
C SER A 76 -12.79 1.81 9.88
N HIS A 77 -13.04 1.16 8.74
CA HIS A 77 -13.05 -0.30 8.64
C HIS A 77 -11.68 -0.92 8.93
N PHE A 78 -10.60 -0.31 8.39
CA PHE A 78 -9.25 -0.78 8.60
C PHE A 78 -8.86 -0.72 10.09
N LEU A 79 -9.11 0.41 10.76
CA LEU A 79 -8.80 0.55 12.19
C LEU A 79 -9.61 -0.41 13.05
N ASN A 80 -10.90 -0.59 12.75
CA ASN A 80 -11.75 -1.55 13.47
C ASN A 80 -11.25 -2.99 13.31
N SER A 81 -10.67 -3.34 12.15
CA SER A 81 -10.11 -4.67 11.90
C SER A 81 -8.82 -4.96 12.68
N LEU A 82 -8.08 -3.92 13.07
CA LEU A 82 -6.85 -4.04 13.87
C LEU A 82 -7.10 -4.14 15.37
N SER A 83 -8.29 -3.72 15.82
CA SER A 83 -8.72 -3.79 17.21
C SER A 83 -9.44 -5.10 17.59
N GLY A 84 -9.51 -6.06 16.65
CA GLY A 84 -10.10 -7.38 16.86
C GLY A 84 -9.20 -8.33 17.67
#